data_AF-A0A1M6ZZA9-F1
#
_entry.id   AF-A0A1M6ZZA9-F1
#
_cell.length_a   1.000
_cell.length_b   1.000
_cell.length_c   1.000
_cell.angle_alpha   90.00
_cell.angle_beta   90.00
_cell.angle_gamma   90.00
#
_symmetry.space_group_name_H-M   'P 1'
#
loop_
_entity.id
_entity.type
_entity.pdbx_description
1 polymer ?
#
loop_
_entity_poly.entity_id
_entity_poly.type
_entity_poly.pdbx_seq_one_letter_code
_entity_poly.pdbx_strand_id
1 'polypeptide(L)'
;MYTINTQLAYFKYNLDSKKLIVNIKWFKLDKFSNLNLQALSFNKSDLELFKRFIAKNQPNFPGSYFVEQTTKEGFAMLINNELSQSALPYYLILSKNPKLNLGNSIYQAEMIILIDENYEFPINYTLDFDVIGKIEVYKQVKE
;
A
#
# COMPACT_ATOMS: atom_id res chain seq x y z
N MET A 1 7.54 -3.46 -18.05
CA MET A 1 6.76 -2.94 -16.91
C MET A 1 7.18 -3.70 -15.67
N TYR A 2 6.95 -3.14 -14.49
CA TYR A 2 7.52 -3.67 -13.26
C TYR A 2 6.51 -3.66 -12.12
N THR A 3 6.65 -4.61 -11.21
CA THR A 3 6.07 -4.56 -9.86
C THR A 3 7.21 -4.67 -8.86
N ILE A 4 6.96 -4.25 -7.62
CA ILE A 4 7.95 -4.35 -6.55
C ILE A 4 7.31 -4.93 -5.31
N ASN A 5 7.96 -5.96 -4.76
CA ASN A 5 7.54 -6.62 -3.55
C ASN A 5 8.38 -6.09 -2.39
N THR A 6 7.74 -5.72 -1.29
CA THR A 6 8.41 -5.24 -0.08
C THR A 6 7.79 -5.88 1.15
N GLN A 7 8.48 -5.80 2.28
CA GLN A 7 7.79 -5.80 3.57
C GLN A 7 7.33 -4.37 3.87
N LEU A 8 6.25 -4.24 4.63
CA LEU A 8 5.77 -2.96 5.14
C LEU A 8 5.50 -3.09 6.65
N ALA A 9 5.99 -2.11 7.40
CA ALA A 9 5.84 -1.96 8.84
C ALA A 9 5.56 -0.49 9.20
N TYR A 10 5.16 -0.26 10.45
CA TYR A 10 4.96 1.09 11.01
C TYR A 10 4.03 1.95 10.15
N PHE A 11 2.78 1.51 10.03
CA PHE A 11 1.73 2.24 9.32
C PHE A 11 0.42 2.17 10.11
N LYS A 12 -0.46 3.16 9.90
CA LYS A 12 -1.83 3.17 10.43
C LYS A 12 -2.83 3.18 9.27
N TYR A 13 -3.91 2.42 9.41
CA TYR A 13 -5.16 2.55 8.68
C TYR A 13 -6.29 2.48 9.72
N ASN A 14 -7.34 3.29 9.58
CA ASN A 14 -8.42 3.41 10.55
C ASN A 14 -7.93 3.74 11.99
N LEU A 15 -8.79 3.53 13.01
CA LEU A 15 -8.52 3.81 14.43
C LEU A 15 -7.64 2.76 15.12
N ASP A 16 -7.42 1.59 14.49
CA ASP A 16 -6.68 0.47 15.09
C ASP A 16 -5.22 0.45 14.63
N SER A 17 -4.33 0.98 15.47
CA SER A 17 -2.88 0.86 15.29
C SER A 17 -2.40 -0.49 15.83
N LYS A 18 -2.49 -1.56 15.04
CA LYS A 18 -1.79 -2.82 15.36
C LYS A 18 -0.39 -2.81 14.76
N LYS A 19 0.62 -3.17 15.57
CA LYS A 19 1.98 -3.43 15.07
C LYS A 19 1.92 -4.64 14.13
N LEU A 20 1.97 -4.39 12.82
CA LEU A 20 1.82 -5.40 11.78
C LEU A 20 2.99 -5.29 10.80
N ILE A 21 3.52 -6.44 10.38
CA ILE A 21 4.43 -6.56 9.26
C ILE A 21 3.74 -7.39 8.18
N VAL A 22 3.62 -6.83 6.99
CA VAL A 22 2.94 -7.45 5.85
C VAL A 22 3.86 -7.48 4.63
N ASN A 23 3.78 -8.56 3.84
CA ASN A 23 4.43 -8.59 2.53
C ASN A 23 3.47 -8.02 1.49
N ILE A 24 3.94 -7.05 0.71
CA ILE A 24 3.12 -6.28 -0.22
C ILE A 24 3.75 -6.26 -1.60
N LYS A 25 2.94 -6.53 -2.61
CA LYS A 25 3.26 -6.26 -4.01
C LYS A 25 2.65 -4.93 -4.45
N TRP A 26 3.49 -3.99 -4.84
CA TRP A 26 3.09 -2.63 -5.18
C TRP A 26 2.89 -2.41 -6.67
N PHE A 27 1.95 -1.51 -6.95
CA PHE A 27 1.56 -1.01 -8.25
C PHE A 27 1.35 0.50 -8.17
N LYS A 28 1.42 1.18 -9.30
CA LYS A 28 0.96 2.56 -9.42
C LYS A 28 -0.57 2.58 -9.42
N LEU A 29 -1.17 3.43 -8.61
CA LEU A 29 -2.62 3.63 -8.62
C LEU A 29 -2.98 4.60 -9.76
N ASP A 30 -3.88 4.17 -10.64
CA ASP A 30 -4.34 4.95 -11.80
C ASP A 30 -5.70 5.59 -11.54
N LYS A 31 -6.66 4.79 -11.05
CA LYS A 31 -8.01 5.28 -10.73
C LYS A 31 -8.47 4.76 -9.38
N PHE A 32 -9.04 5.68 -8.61
CA PHE A 32 -9.71 5.40 -7.34
C PHE A 32 -11.12 6.00 -7.40
N SER A 33 -12.13 5.13 -7.42
CA SER A 33 -13.55 5.51 -7.34
C SER A 33 -14.28 4.54 -6.43
N ASN A 34 -15.46 4.94 -5.93
CA ASN A 34 -16.25 4.18 -4.94
C ASN A 34 -16.55 2.72 -5.33
N LEU A 35 -16.40 2.32 -6.60
CA LEU A 35 -16.71 0.97 -7.09
C LEU A 35 -15.61 0.34 -7.96
N ASN A 36 -14.58 1.10 -8.30
CA ASN A 36 -13.57 0.65 -9.25
C ASN A 36 -12.18 1.18 -8.87
N LEU A 37 -11.26 0.24 -8.68
CA LEU A 37 -9.84 0.46 -8.48
C LEU A 37 -9.09 0.00 -9.72
N GLN A 38 -8.23 0.86 -10.25
CA GLN A 38 -7.35 0.50 -11.36
C GLN A 38 -5.90 0.68 -10.92
N ALA A 39 -5.13 -0.40 -11.00
CA ALA A 39 -3.71 -0.44 -10.72
C ALA A 39 -2.93 -0.67 -12.02
N LEU A 40 -1.81 0.01 -12.16
CA LEU A 40 -0.87 -0.13 -13.27
C LEU A 40 0.47 -0.62 -12.75
N SER A 41 1.14 -1.46 -13.53
CA SER A 41 2.54 -1.77 -13.31
C SER A 41 3.39 -0.52 -13.55
N PHE A 42 4.49 -0.41 -12.80
CA PHE A 42 5.41 0.71 -12.93
C PHE A 42 6.09 0.70 -14.30
N ASN A 43 6.21 1.89 -14.89
CA ASN A 43 7.26 2.13 -15.88
C ASN A 43 8.63 2.28 -15.16
N LYS A 44 9.70 2.39 -15.94
CA LYS A 44 11.06 2.46 -15.37
C LYS A 44 11.28 3.70 -14.50
N SER A 45 10.71 4.85 -14.87
CA SER A 45 10.86 6.11 -14.15
C SER A 45 10.14 6.06 -12.80
N ASP A 46 8.87 5.64 -12.80
CA ASP A 46 8.05 5.54 -11.59
C ASP A 46 8.63 4.51 -10.62
N LEU A 47 9.16 3.39 -11.13
CA LEU A 47 9.85 2.39 -10.32
C LEU A 47 11.04 2.97 -9.58
N GLU A 48 11.91 3.72 -10.25
CA GLU A 48 13.09 4.31 -9.62
C GLU A 48 12.72 5.39 -8.60
N LEU A 49 11.67 6.17 -8.85
CA LEU A 49 11.14 7.11 -7.86
C LEU A 49 10.63 6.38 -6.62
N PHE A 50 9.89 5.28 -6.79
CA PHE A 50 9.39 4.51 -5.67
C PHE A 50 10.49 3.77 -4.91
N LYS A 51 11.53 3.25 -5.58
CA LYS A 51 12.72 2.68 -4.93
C LYS A 51 13.45 3.71 -4.07
N ARG A 52 13.60 4.95 -4.54
CA ARG A 52 14.18 6.05 -3.75
C ARG A 52 13.33 6.40 -2.55
N PHE A 53 12.00 6.39 -2.70
CA PHE A 53 11.08 6.58 -1.59
C PHE A 53 11.24 5.48 -0.53
N ILE A 54 11.29 4.20 -0.94
CA ILE A 54 11.54 3.06 -0.04
C ILE A 54 12.88 3.24 0.69
N ALA A 55 13.96 3.58 -0.04
CA ALA A 55 15.28 3.77 0.55
C ALA A 55 15.36 4.92 1.56
N LYS A 56 14.55 5.97 1.41
CA LYS A 56 14.46 7.07 2.38
C LYS A 56 13.65 6.70 3.63
N ASN A 57 12.75 5.72 3.52
CA ASN A 57 11.84 5.32 4.58
C ASN A 57 12.11 3.86 5.03
N GLN A 58 13.40 3.49 5.16
CA GLN A 58 13.79 2.11 5.48
C GLN A 58 13.08 1.50 6.70
N PRO A 59 12.83 2.24 7.80
CA PRO A 59 12.08 1.67 8.93
C PRO A 59 10.71 1.13 8.51
N ASN A 60 9.98 1.84 7.64
CA ASN A 60 8.67 1.43 7.16
C ASN A 60 8.73 0.29 6.14
N PHE A 61 9.86 0.14 5.43
CA PHE A 61 10.07 -0.90 4.42
C PHE A 61 11.22 -1.81 4.84
N PRO A 62 11.06 -2.59 5.92
CA PRO A 62 12.14 -3.40 6.43
C PRO A 62 12.56 -4.48 5.42
N GLY A 63 13.81 -4.92 5.52
CA GLY A 63 14.35 -5.97 4.67
C GLY A 63 14.64 -5.53 3.24
N SER A 64 14.74 -6.51 2.34
CA SER A 64 15.01 -6.28 0.92
C SER A 64 13.71 -6.17 0.14
N TYR A 65 13.70 -5.32 -0.90
CA TYR A 65 12.65 -5.36 -1.91
C TYR A 65 13.07 -6.23 -3.10
N PHE A 66 12.09 -6.80 -3.78
CA PHE A 66 12.28 -7.58 -5.00
C PHE A 66 11.52 -6.95 -6.16
N VAL A 67 12.20 -6.66 -7.26
CA VAL A 67 11.59 -6.13 -8.48
C VAL A 67 11.27 -7.27 -9.43
N GLU A 68 10.01 -7.35 -9.87
CA GLU A 68 9.55 -8.33 -10.83
C GLU A 68 9.24 -7.62 -12.16
N GLN A 69 9.81 -8.13 -13.25
CA GLN A 69 9.44 -7.68 -14.59
C GLN A 69 8.19 -8.41 -15.05
N THR A 70 7.21 -7.68 -15.54
CA THR A 70 5.93 -8.26 -15.98
C THR A 70 5.51 -7.74 -17.35
N THR A 71 4.76 -8.58 -18.06
CA THR A 71 4.07 -8.25 -19.31
C THR A 71 2.66 -7.72 -19.07
N LYS A 72 2.12 -7.89 -17.86
CA LYS A 72 0.82 -7.33 -17.50
C LYS A 72 0.95 -5.82 -17.29
N GLU A 73 0.06 -5.06 -17.90
CA GLU A 73 0.02 -3.60 -17.74
C GLU A 73 -0.50 -3.17 -16.36
N GLY A 74 -1.27 -4.04 -15.71
CA GLY A 74 -1.94 -3.72 -14.46
C GLY A 74 -3.09 -4.68 -14.19
N PHE A 75 -3.98 -4.27 -13.30
CA PHE A 75 -5.25 -4.95 -13.07
C PHE A 75 -6.35 -3.94 -12.73
N ALA A 76 -7.56 -4.21 -13.19
CA ALA A 76 -8.77 -3.56 -12.72
C ALA A 76 -9.41 -4.43 -11.65
N MET A 77 -9.94 -3.80 -10.61
CA MET A 77 -10.60 -4.48 -9.52
C MET A 77 -11.96 -3.85 -9.29
N LEU A 78 -12.99 -4.64 -9.57
CA LEU A 78 -14.34 -4.35 -9.11
C LEU A 78 -14.39 -4.66 -7.62
N ILE A 79 -14.61 -3.64 -6.80
CA ILE A 79 -14.85 -3.85 -5.38
C ILE A 79 -16.30 -4.33 -5.27
N ASN A 80 -16.50 -5.65 -5.22
CA ASN A 80 -17.79 -6.17 -4.80
C ASN A 80 -17.97 -5.79 -3.33
N ASN A 81 -19.12 -5.18 -2.99
CA ASN A 81 -19.55 -4.83 -1.63
C ASN A 81 -19.83 -6.08 -0.76
N GLU A 82 -19.00 -7.11 -0.87
CA GLU A 82 -18.98 -8.15 0.15
C GLU A 82 -18.28 -7.53 1.36
N LEU A 83 -19.06 -7.23 2.40
CA LEU A 83 -18.56 -6.88 3.73
C LEU A 83 -17.49 -7.90 4.10
N SER A 84 -16.22 -7.53 3.98
CA SER A 84 -15.14 -8.44 4.32
C SER A 84 -15.24 -8.73 5.81
N GLN A 85 -15.41 -10.01 6.15
CA GLN A 85 -15.36 -10.46 7.54
C GLN A 85 -13.91 -10.51 8.07
N SER A 86 -12.92 -10.20 7.21
CA SER A 86 -11.52 -10.10 7.60
C SER A 86 -11.27 -8.79 8.34
N ALA A 87 -10.61 -8.88 9.50
CA ALA A 87 -10.13 -7.70 10.24
C ALA A 87 -9.00 -6.94 9.52
N LEU A 88 -8.44 -7.50 8.44
CA LEU A 88 -7.35 -6.91 7.65
C LEU A 88 -7.82 -6.61 6.22
N PRO A 89 -7.47 -5.42 5.67
CA PRO A 89 -7.73 -5.11 4.27
C PRO A 89 -6.85 -5.96 3.34
N TYR A 90 -7.28 -6.18 2.10
CA TYR A 90 -6.51 -6.89 1.08
C TYR A 90 -5.50 -5.98 0.38
N TYR A 91 -5.79 -4.68 0.32
CA TYR A 91 -5.01 -3.68 -0.38
C TYR A 91 -4.76 -2.46 0.52
N LEU A 92 -3.56 -1.90 0.41
CA LEU A 92 -3.17 -0.68 1.10
C LEU A 92 -2.78 0.40 0.08
N ILE A 93 -3.18 1.64 0.32
CA ILE A 93 -2.94 2.76 -0.59
C ILE A 93 -2.08 3.80 0.12
N LEU A 94 -0.96 4.18 -0.51
CA LEU A 94 -0.19 5.38 -0.14
C LEU A 94 -0.51 6.47 -1.15
N SER A 95 -0.98 7.61 -0.66
CA SER A 95 -1.38 8.74 -1.50
C SER A 95 -0.84 10.05 -0.98
N LYS A 96 -0.50 10.96 -1.90
CA LYS A 96 -0.10 12.34 -1.57
C LYS A 96 -1.28 13.15 -1.00
N ASN A 97 -2.50 12.83 -1.44
CA ASN A 97 -3.72 13.48 -1.01
C ASN A 97 -4.61 12.43 -0.35
N PRO A 98 -4.36 12.05 0.92
CA PRO A 98 -5.24 11.14 1.63
C PRO A 98 -6.62 11.79 1.74
N LYS A 99 -7.53 11.45 0.83
CA LYS A 99 -8.94 11.74 1.01
C LYS A 99 -9.38 10.82 2.13
N LEU A 100 -9.47 11.39 3.32
CA LEU A 100 -10.09 10.82 4.49
C LEU A 100 -11.41 10.14 4.09
N ASN A 101 -11.36 8.85 3.74
CA ASN A 101 -12.53 7.99 3.74
C ASN A 101 -12.87 7.74 5.22
N LEU A 102 -13.31 8.79 5.91
CA LEU A 102 -13.74 8.80 7.30
C LEU A 102 -15.11 8.12 7.47
N GLY A 103 -15.29 6.92 6.92
CA GLY A 103 -16.47 6.10 7.25
C GLY A 103 -17.03 5.21 6.16
N ASN A 104 -16.56 5.28 4.92
CA ASN A 104 -17.01 4.38 3.86
C ASN A 104 -15.87 3.42 3.47
N SER A 105 -15.38 2.65 4.44
CA SER A 105 -14.50 1.50 4.19
C SER A 105 -15.31 0.47 3.40
N ILE A 106 -15.11 0.47 2.09
CA ILE A 106 -15.70 -0.50 1.17
C ILE A 106 -14.71 -1.67 1.15
N TYR A 107 -14.77 -2.44 2.23
CA TYR A 107 -13.88 -3.48 2.74
C TYR A 107 -13.05 -4.31 1.76
N GLN A 108 -12.08 -3.77 1.03
CA GLN A 108 -10.92 -4.50 0.47
C GLN A 108 -9.66 -3.64 0.36
N ALA A 109 -9.78 -2.32 0.19
CA ALA A 109 -8.64 -1.40 0.09
C ALA A 109 -8.71 -0.27 1.12
N GLU A 110 -7.60 0.01 1.80
CA GLU A 110 -7.52 1.05 2.84
C GLU A 110 -6.40 2.04 2.55
N MET A 111 -6.63 3.33 2.80
CA MET A 111 -5.56 4.33 2.78
C MET A 111 -4.72 4.20 4.05
N ILE A 112 -3.40 4.19 3.90
CA ILE A 112 -2.46 4.12 5.01
C ILE A 112 -1.64 5.38 5.15
N ILE A 113 -1.27 5.69 6.39
CA ILE A 113 -0.30 6.72 6.74
C ILE A 113 0.92 5.99 7.32
N LEU A 114 2.10 6.24 6.74
CA LEU A 114 3.36 5.78 7.32
C LEU A 114 3.63 6.54 8.61
N ILE A 115 4.17 5.86 9.61
CA ILE A 115 4.49 6.45 10.91
C ILE A 115 5.89 6.01 11.30
N ASP A 116 6.55 6.80 12.15
CA ASP A 116 7.83 6.42 12.73
C ASP A 116 7.77 5.11 13.55
N GLU A 117 8.94 4.60 13.89
CA GLU A 117 9.09 3.34 14.63
C GLU A 117 8.46 3.35 16.03
N ASN A 118 8.28 4.55 16.59
CA ASN A 118 7.68 4.80 17.90
C ASN A 118 6.14 4.94 17.85
N TYR A 119 5.55 4.92 16.64
CA TYR A 119 4.11 5.12 16.41
C TYR A 119 3.57 6.52 16.76
N GLU A 120 4.45 7.52 16.84
CA GLU A 120 4.15 8.89 17.29
C GLU A 120 3.91 9.85 16.12
N PHE A 121 4.82 9.89 15.15
CA PHE A 121 4.83 10.93 14.11
C PHE A 121 4.52 10.39 12.71
N PRO A 122 3.56 11.00 11.97
CA PRO A 122 3.29 10.63 10.59
C PRO A 122 4.41 11.05 9.64
N ILE A 123 4.68 10.19 8.67
CA ILE A 123 5.66 10.40 7.60
C ILE A 123 4.92 10.78 6.32
N ASN A 124 5.30 11.91 5.74
CA ASN A 124 4.66 12.43 4.54
C ASN A 124 5.00 11.57 3.31
N TYR A 125 3.97 11.19 2.56
CA TYR A 125 4.14 10.63 1.23
C TYR A 125 4.49 11.74 0.23
N THR A 126 5.62 11.59 -0.47
CA THR A 126 6.23 12.69 -1.26
C THR A 126 6.20 12.48 -2.77
N LEU A 127 5.73 11.33 -3.25
CA LEU A 127 5.67 11.06 -4.69
C LEU A 127 4.47 11.75 -5.33
N ASP A 128 4.63 12.16 -6.59
CA ASP A 128 3.57 12.83 -7.37
C ASP A 128 2.57 11.86 -8.01
N PHE A 129 2.66 10.58 -7.68
CA PHE A 129 1.69 9.55 -8.03
C PHE A 129 1.40 8.69 -6.80
N ASP A 130 0.21 8.11 -6.75
CA ASP A 130 -0.20 7.23 -5.66
C ASP A 130 0.16 5.77 -5.98
N VAL A 131 0.32 4.95 -4.93
CA VAL A 131 0.57 3.51 -5.08
C VAL A 131 -0.45 2.69 -4.33
N ILE A 132 -0.77 1.52 -4.89
CA ILE A 132 -1.61 0.51 -4.28
C ILE A 132 -0.82 -0.78 -4.12
N GLY A 133 -0.86 -1.32 -2.91
CA GLY A 133 -0.15 -2.52 -2.51
C GLY A 133 -1.13 -3.65 -2.26
N LYS A 134 -0.97 -4.79 -2.93
CA LYS A 134 -1.69 -6.03 -2.63
C LYS A 134 -0.94 -6.80 -1.55
N ILE A 135 -1.62 -7.16 -0.47
CA ILE A 135 -1.04 -8.00 0.58
C ILE A 135 -0.92 -9.45 0.05
N GLU A 136 0.28 -10.02 0.05
CA GLU A 136 0.54 -11.38 -0.47
C GLU A 136 0.64 -12.44 0.64
N VAL A 137 1.25 -12.12 1.80
CA VAL A 137 1.36 -13.01 2.98
C VAL A 137 1.55 -12.15 4.24
N TYR A 138 0.90 -12.47 5.36
CA TYR A 138 1.17 -11.85 6.65
C TYR A 138 1.72 -12.87 7.67
N LYS A 139 2.62 -12.41 8.54
CA LYS A 139 3.03 -13.11 9.75
C LYS A 139 2.66 -12.21 10.92
N GLN A 140 1.73 -12.64 11.78
CA GLN A 140 1.50 -11.92 13.04
C GLN A 140 2.77 -12.03 13.89
N VAL A 141 3.33 -10.88 14.27
CA VAL A 141 4.38 -10.83 15.28
C VAL A 141 3.67 -10.99 16.62
N LYS A 142 3.91 -12.10 17.33
CA LYS A 142 3.46 -12.24 18.72
C LYS A 142 4.29 -11.29 19.57
N GLU A 143 3.61 -10.48 20.38
CA GLU A 143 4.22 -9.70 21.47
C GLU A 143 4.92 -10.61 22.48
#